data_AF-A0A7J7PZM2-F1
#
_entry.id   AF-A0A7J7PZM2-F1
#
_cell.length_a   1.000
_cell.length_b   1.000
_cell.length_c   1.000
_cell.angle_alpha   90.00
_cell.angle_beta   90.00
_cell.angle_gamma   90.00
#
_symmetry.space_group_name_H-M   'P 1'
#
loop_
_entity.id
_entity.type
_entity.pdbx_description
1 polymer ?
#
loop_
_entity_poly.entity_id
_entity_poly.type
_entity_poly.pdbx_seq_one_letter_code
_entity_poly.pdbx_strand_id
1 'polypeptide(L)'
;MLGPGAVTLKAAARAAVAEAAAARELSEPALAGQLQDGSVKVRGVSKQLHQPGRTVWFASVYYRRAVVRQAFDTQLEAVCAYDLAQLALQRQGAGGRTVRLPAELYTPQQVDAWAQLLQHRLATWQLAAEHSAVDRPAGDRPAVRRVAAGAAAAVAAAVAAARARDPDTAQQLQDGSLKPAGSYRQRHFTKSGPCWRWCMQLRVGAVRASRSYGSPLEAACAYDLAQLALYGPAVAAGRFNFAAYVYEQQQVDAMAELLWQKRPSWQVAAQQAEGGLPAERAARQAVQEAAAGSSSSSAAWRTSCGGAAGSSCRQGPVCCTYERHQMAAMAHECTLLQRAVHQRI
;
A
#
# COMPACT_ATOMS: atom_id res chain seq x y z
N MET A 1 3.89 5.03 -22.36
CA MET A 1 3.29 5.94 -23.35
C MET A 1 1.89 5.43 -23.65
N LEU A 2 0.93 6.32 -23.92
CA LEU A 2 -0.41 5.91 -24.35
C LEU A 2 -0.33 5.51 -25.84
N GLY A 3 -0.92 4.38 -26.22
CA GLY A 3 -0.99 3.99 -27.64
C GLY A 3 -1.77 5.02 -28.47
N PRO A 4 -1.59 5.07 -29.81
CA PRO A 4 -2.21 6.08 -30.67
C PRO A 4 -3.74 6.15 -30.50
N GLY A 5 -4.42 5.02 -30.31
CA GLY A 5 -5.87 4.99 -30.03
C GLY A 5 -6.29 5.62 -28.70
N ALA A 6 -5.42 5.62 -27.68
CA ALA A 6 -5.73 6.26 -26.40
C ALA A 6 -5.64 7.79 -26.50
N VAL A 7 -4.83 8.31 -27.42
CA VAL A 7 -4.69 9.75 -27.67
C VAL A 7 -5.95 10.29 -28.35
N THR A 8 -6.44 9.59 -29.39
CA THR A 8 -7.66 9.99 -30.11
C THR A 8 -8.90 9.95 -29.22
N LEU A 9 -9.07 8.89 -28.43
CA LEU A 9 -10.19 8.79 -27.47
C LEU A 9 -10.16 9.91 -26.42
N LYS A 10 -8.97 10.27 -25.93
CA LYS A 10 -8.83 11.38 -24.97
C LYS A 10 -9.16 12.73 -25.62
N ALA A 11 -8.77 12.94 -26.86
CA ALA A 11 -9.10 14.15 -27.62
C ALA A 11 -10.61 14.26 -27.87
N ALA A 12 -11.25 13.19 -28.32
CA ALA A 12 -12.70 13.14 -28.52
C ALA A 12 -13.48 13.43 -27.23
N ALA A 13 -13.09 12.80 -26.11
CA ALA A 13 -13.71 13.07 -24.81
C ALA A 13 -13.48 14.52 -24.33
N ARG A 14 -12.36 15.15 -24.68
CA ARG A 14 -12.13 16.58 -24.39
C ARG A 14 -13.00 17.49 -25.25
N ALA A 15 -13.13 17.20 -26.54
CA ALA A 15 -14.00 17.95 -27.44
C ALA A 15 -15.46 17.90 -26.95
N ALA A 16 -15.95 16.72 -26.56
CA ALA A 16 -17.28 16.54 -25.98
C ALA A 16 -17.49 17.39 -24.70
N VAL A 17 -16.45 17.50 -23.86
CA VAL A 17 -16.51 18.34 -22.64
C VAL A 17 -16.54 19.83 -22.99
N ALA A 18 -15.71 20.27 -23.94
CA ALA A 18 -15.68 21.66 -24.37
C ALA A 18 -17.02 22.08 -25.00
N GLU A 19 -17.61 21.23 -25.83
CA GLU A 19 -18.94 21.45 -26.43
C GLU A 19 -20.03 21.52 -25.34
N ALA A 20 -20.03 20.58 -24.39
CA ALA A 20 -20.97 20.60 -23.28
C ALA A 20 -20.82 21.85 -22.41
N ALA A 21 -19.58 22.27 -22.12
CA ALA A 21 -19.29 23.48 -21.35
C ALA A 21 -19.79 24.74 -22.08
N ALA A 22 -19.50 24.86 -23.38
CA ALA A 22 -19.98 25.99 -24.20
C ALA A 22 -21.52 26.04 -24.25
N ALA A 23 -22.19 24.90 -24.40
CA ALA A 23 -23.65 24.83 -24.35
C ALA A 23 -24.19 25.30 -22.99
N ARG A 24 -23.48 25.03 -21.88
CA ARG A 24 -23.87 25.49 -20.53
C ARG A 24 -23.66 26.96 -20.29
N GLU A 25 -22.59 27.53 -20.83
CA GLU A 25 -22.38 28.97 -20.76
C GLU A 25 -23.53 29.72 -21.43
N LEU A 26 -24.09 29.17 -22.50
CA LEU A 26 -25.26 29.72 -23.19
C LEU A 26 -26.58 29.49 -22.43
N SER A 27 -26.81 28.28 -21.89
CA SER A 27 -28.10 27.93 -21.28
C SER A 27 -28.25 28.44 -19.84
N GLU A 28 -27.17 28.46 -19.07
CA GLU A 28 -27.16 28.74 -17.62
C GLU A 28 -25.96 29.64 -17.22
N PRO A 29 -25.90 30.90 -17.72
CA PRO A 29 -24.74 31.77 -17.51
C PRO A 29 -24.45 32.05 -16.03
N ALA A 30 -25.48 32.13 -15.19
CA ALA A 30 -25.31 32.36 -13.75
C ALA A 30 -24.59 31.19 -13.04
N LEU A 31 -24.92 29.94 -13.38
CA LEU A 31 -24.26 28.77 -12.82
C LEU A 31 -22.84 28.62 -13.39
N ALA A 32 -22.66 28.89 -14.68
CA ALA A 32 -21.35 28.88 -15.32
C ALA A 32 -20.38 29.86 -14.63
N GLY A 33 -20.83 31.09 -14.34
CA GLY A 33 -20.05 32.08 -13.58
C GLY A 33 -19.67 31.59 -12.18
N GLN A 34 -20.64 31.06 -11.43
CA GLN A 34 -20.38 30.50 -10.09
C GLN A 34 -19.33 29.37 -10.09
N LEU A 35 -19.37 28.51 -11.10
CA LEU A 35 -18.39 27.43 -11.28
C LEU A 35 -17.03 27.97 -11.71
N GLN A 36 -16.96 28.91 -12.65
CA GLN A 36 -15.70 29.51 -13.11
C GLN A 36 -14.95 30.21 -11.96
N ASP A 37 -15.67 30.91 -11.08
CA ASP A 37 -15.09 31.61 -9.93
C ASP A 37 -14.60 30.69 -8.81
N GLY A 38 -14.87 29.38 -8.90
CA GLY A 38 -14.47 28.44 -7.84
C GLY A 38 -15.35 28.49 -6.59
N SER A 39 -16.45 29.24 -6.63
CA SER A 39 -17.31 29.49 -5.47
C SER A 39 -18.07 28.24 -4.99
N VAL A 40 -18.39 27.34 -5.93
CA VAL A 40 -19.14 26.11 -5.67
C VAL A 40 -18.19 24.92 -5.58
N LYS A 41 -18.20 24.21 -4.45
CA LYS A 41 -17.45 22.95 -4.30
C LYS A 41 -18.24 21.78 -4.89
N VAL A 42 -17.71 21.16 -5.94
CA VAL A 42 -18.35 19.99 -6.58
C VAL A 42 -17.62 18.70 -6.21
N ARG A 43 -18.36 17.73 -5.64
CA ARG A 43 -17.81 16.41 -5.31
C ARG A 43 -17.32 15.71 -6.58
N GLY A 44 -16.09 15.20 -6.54
CA GLY A 44 -15.46 14.54 -7.70
C GLY A 44 -14.66 15.49 -8.58
N VAL A 45 -14.76 16.79 -8.35
CA VAL A 45 -13.92 17.82 -8.96
C VAL A 45 -12.95 18.36 -7.90
N SER A 46 -11.70 18.58 -8.28
CA SER A 46 -10.68 19.12 -7.36
C SER A 46 -9.79 20.15 -8.05
N LYS A 47 -9.44 21.20 -7.32
CA LYS A 47 -8.49 22.25 -7.72
C LYS A 47 -7.08 21.82 -7.30
N GLN A 48 -6.11 21.87 -8.21
CA GLN A 48 -4.69 21.77 -7.86
C GLN A 48 -3.89 22.88 -8.54
N LEU A 49 -2.95 23.46 -7.80
CA LEU A 49 -1.90 24.29 -8.38
C LEU A 49 -0.91 23.38 -9.09
N HIS A 50 -0.82 23.50 -10.41
CA HIS A 50 0.13 22.72 -11.20
C HIS A 50 1.48 23.43 -11.32
N GLN A 51 1.46 24.77 -11.38
CA GLN A 51 2.61 25.67 -11.42
C GLN A 51 2.24 27.00 -10.71
N PRO A 52 3.22 27.84 -10.32
CA PRO A 52 2.93 29.19 -9.84
C PRO A 52 2.06 29.93 -10.85
N GLY A 53 0.89 30.40 -10.42
CA GLY A 53 -0.06 31.12 -11.27
C GLY A 53 -0.98 30.27 -12.16
N ARG A 54 -0.77 28.95 -12.30
CA ARG A 54 -1.66 28.09 -13.10
C ARG A 54 -2.47 27.13 -12.22
N THR A 55 -3.77 27.44 -12.14
CA THR A 55 -4.78 26.53 -11.58
C THR A 55 -5.16 25.50 -12.62
N VAL A 56 -5.24 24.22 -12.21
CA VAL A 56 -5.79 23.14 -13.04
C VAL A 56 -6.91 22.46 -12.27
N TRP A 57 -8.01 22.17 -12.96
CA TRP A 57 -9.15 21.47 -12.42
C TRP A 57 -9.13 20.01 -12.83
N PHE A 58 -9.48 19.12 -11.90
CA PHE A 58 -9.45 17.68 -12.13
C PHE A 58 -10.82 17.06 -11.91
N ALA A 59 -11.38 16.44 -12.94
CA ALA A 59 -12.48 15.51 -12.82
C ALA A 59 -11.93 14.14 -12.41
N SER A 60 -12.45 13.57 -11.32
CA SER A 60 -12.04 12.26 -10.79
C SER A 60 -13.24 11.35 -10.65
N VAL A 61 -13.29 10.32 -11.49
CA VAL A 61 -14.37 9.34 -11.53
C VAL A 61 -13.84 8.03 -11.00
N TYR A 62 -14.50 7.53 -9.96
CA TYR A 62 -14.15 6.29 -9.28
C TYR A 62 -15.09 5.21 -9.78
N TYR A 63 -14.54 4.18 -10.41
CA TYR A 63 -15.30 3.00 -10.81
C TYR A 63 -14.58 1.74 -10.34
N ARG A 64 -15.29 0.94 -9.54
CA ARG A 64 -14.72 -0.21 -8.81
C ARG A 64 -13.46 0.19 -8.02
N ARG A 65 -12.28 -0.31 -8.41
CA ARG A 65 -10.98 -0.05 -7.78
C ARG A 65 -10.10 0.93 -8.56
N ALA A 66 -10.65 1.55 -9.59
CA ALA A 66 -9.88 2.36 -10.51
C ALA A 66 -10.41 3.80 -10.58
N VAL A 67 -9.51 4.72 -10.93
CA VAL A 67 -9.77 6.16 -10.92
C VAL A 67 -9.39 6.74 -12.26
N VAL A 68 -10.39 7.22 -13.00
CA VAL A 68 -10.15 8.02 -14.20
C VAL A 68 -10.04 9.45 -13.74
N ARG A 69 -8.86 10.04 -13.88
CA ARG A 69 -8.58 11.41 -13.50
C ARG A 69 -8.11 12.20 -14.71
N GLN A 70 -8.81 13.28 -15.02
CA GLN A 70 -8.52 14.12 -16.19
C GLN A 70 -8.47 15.59 -15.81
N ALA A 71 -7.48 16.29 -16.39
CA ALA A 71 -7.22 17.70 -16.15
C ALA A 71 -7.91 18.58 -17.21
N PHE A 72 -8.45 19.70 -16.75
CA PHE A 72 -9.18 20.73 -17.49
C PHE A 72 -8.74 22.12 -17.03
N ASP A 73 -8.94 23.11 -17.90
CA ASP A 73 -8.49 24.48 -17.64
C ASP A 73 -9.54 25.26 -16.82
N THR A 74 -10.83 24.91 -16.96
CA THR A 74 -11.91 25.51 -16.16
C THR A 74 -12.58 24.50 -15.23
N GLN A 75 -13.22 25.01 -14.17
CA GLN A 75 -14.03 24.16 -13.29
C GLN A 75 -15.26 23.62 -14.02
N LEU A 76 -15.90 24.43 -14.87
CA LEU A 76 -17.08 24.03 -15.62
C LEU A 76 -16.78 22.81 -16.50
N GLU A 77 -15.67 22.83 -17.25
CA GLU A 77 -15.21 21.67 -18.02
C GLU A 77 -15.03 20.43 -17.14
N ALA A 78 -14.40 20.58 -15.97
CA ALA A 78 -14.20 19.46 -15.05
C ALA A 78 -15.52 18.90 -14.49
N VAL A 79 -16.55 19.74 -14.31
CA VAL A 79 -17.89 19.32 -13.90
C VAL A 79 -18.59 18.58 -15.03
N CYS A 80 -18.62 19.15 -16.25
CA CYS A 80 -19.19 18.49 -17.43
C CYS A 80 -18.51 17.14 -17.71
N ALA A 81 -17.19 17.07 -17.58
CA ALA A 81 -16.42 15.83 -17.67
C ALA A 81 -16.84 14.78 -16.63
N TYR A 82 -17.04 15.20 -15.38
CA TYR A 82 -17.49 14.31 -14.32
C TYR A 82 -18.90 13.77 -14.60
N ASP A 83 -19.82 14.63 -15.02
CA ASP A 83 -21.21 14.28 -15.33
C ASP A 83 -21.32 13.36 -16.55
N LEU A 84 -20.65 13.67 -17.66
CA LEU A 84 -20.57 12.80 -18.84
C LEU A 84 -20.03 11.42 -18.49
N ALA A 85 -19.01 11.35 -17.63
CA ALA A 85 -18.49 10.08 -17.16
C ALA A 85 -19.49 9.31 -16.28
N GLN A 86 -20.28 9.98 -15.42
CA GLN A 86 -21.33 9.31 -14.64
C GLN A 86 -22.45 8.78 -15.54
N LEU A 87 -22.90 9.57 -16.52
CA LEU A 87 -23.91 9.16 -17.51
C LEU A 87 -23.42 7.95 -18.32
N ALA A 88 -22.17 7.97 -18.78
CA ALA A 88 -21.57 6.85 -19.48
C ALA A 88 -21.54 5.57 -18.60
N LEU A 89 -21.23 5.69 -17.31
CA LEU A 89 -21.28 4.58 -16.36
C LEU A 89 -22.71 4.09 -16.10
N GLN A 90 -23.70 4.99 -16.00
CA GLN A 90 -25.11 4.61 -15.85
C GLN A 90 -25.61 3.84 -17.06
N ARG A 91 -25.30 4.31 -18.28
CA ARG A 91 -25.66 3.64 -19.53
C ARG A 91 -25.07 2.23 -19.64
N GLN A 92 -23.91 1.99 -19.03
CA GLN A 92 -23.26 0.68 -18.96
C GLN A 92 -23.80 -0.22 -17.83
N GLY A 93 -24.85 0.19 -17.10
CA GLY A 93 -25.38 -0.55 -15.95
C GLY A 93 -24.42 -0.58 -14.75
N ALA A 94 -23.44 0.33 -14.72
CA ALA A 94 -22.29 0.27 -13.82
C ALA A 94 -22.51 0.98 -12.47
N GLY A 95 -23.74 1.41 -12.17
CA GLY A 95 -24.09 2.10 -10.92
C GLY A 95 -23.49 3.50 -10.81
N GLY A 96 -23.67 4.32 -11.87
CA GLY A 96 -23.22 5.71 -11.83
C GLY A 96 -23.96 6.55 -10.78
N ARG A 97 -23.27 7.56 -10.26
CA ARG A 97 -23.81 8.46 -9.23
C ARG A 97 -24.74 9.49 -9.83
N THR A 98 -25.49 10.20 -8.98
CA THR A 98 -26.30 11.36 -9.36
C THR A 98 -25.44 12.36 -10.14
N VAL A 99 -25.90 12.67 -11.35
CA VAL A 99 -25.36 13.72 -12.22
C VAL A 99 -25.65 15.08 -11.58
N ARG A 100 -24.73 16.04 -11.71
CA ARG A 100 -24.86 17.35 -11.04
C ARG A 100 -25.71 18.32 -11.83
N LEU A 101 -25.58 18.28 -13.15
CA LEU A 101 -26.41 19.04 -14.07
C LEU A 101 -27.51 18.15 -14.65
N PRO A 102 -28.63 18.74 -15.11
CA PRO A 102 -29.70 17.96 -15.75
C PRO A 102 -29.16 17.15 -16.92
N ALA A 103 -29.56 15.88 -17.01
CA ALA A 103 -29.00 14.92 -17.96
C ALA A 103 -29.38 15.24 -19.41
N GLU A 104 -30.52 15.91 -19.60
CA GLU A 104 -31.14 16.27 -20.88
C GLU A 104 -30.27 17.22 -21.72
N LEU A 105 -29.29 17.83 -21.07
CA LEU A 105 -28.41 18.86 -21.63
C LEU A 105 -27.08 18.29 -22.12
N TYR A 106 -26.89 16.97 -22.01
CA TYR A 106 -25.77 16.25 -22.62
C TYR A 106 -26.26 15.46 -23.82
N THR A 107 -25.54 15.53 -24.93
CA THR A 107 -25.91 14.80 -26.13
C THR A 107 -25.49 13.32 -26.03
N PRO A 108 -26.20 12.39 -26.70
CA PRO A 108 -25.77 10.99 -26.77
C PRO A 108 -24.33 10.83 -27.28
N GLN A 109 -23.92 11.66 -28.25
CA GLN A 109 -22.57 11.66 -28.81
C GLN A 109 -21.50 12.03 -27.77
N GLN A 110 -21.77 13.03 -26.92
CA GLN A 110 -20.86 13.41 -25.84
C GLN A 110 -20.71 12.29 -24.80
N VAL A 111 -21.82 11.63 -24.45
CA VAL A 111 -21.82 10.47 -23.53
C VAL A 111 -21.06 9.29 -24.14
N ASP A 112 -21.22 9.04 -25.44
CA ASP A 112 -20.54 7.96 -26.16
C ASP A 112 -19.01 8.15 -26.21
N ALA A 113 -18.55 9.39 -26.45
CA ALA A 113 -17.12 9.70 -26.40
C ALA A 113 -16.49 9.35 -25.03
N TRP A 114 -17.19 9.65 -23.94
CA TRP A 114 -16.77 9.25 -22.60
C TRP A 114 -16.89 7.75 -22.35
N ALA A 115 -17.96 7.11 -22.83
CA ALA A 115 -18.12 5.66 -22.72
C ALA A 115 -16.94 4.92 -23.36
N GLN A 116 -16.52 5.33 -24.56
CA GLN A 116 -15.36 4.75 -25.26
C GLN A 116 -14.04 4.98 -24.49
N LEU A 117 -13.81 6.20 -23.99
CA LEU A 117 -12.64 6.48 -23.17
C LEU A 117 -12.61 5.62 -21.89
N LEU A 118 -13.75 5.50 -21.19
CA LEU A 118 -13.88 4.69 -19.99
C LEU A 118 -13.66 3.21 -20.29
N GLN A 119 -14.27 2.67 -21.35
CA GLN A 119 -14.07 1.28 -21.78
C GLN A 119 -12.61 0.99 -22.08
N HIS A 120 -11.94 1.86 -22.84
CA HIS A 120 -10.51 1.69 -23.14
C HIS A 120 -9.66 1.71 -21.86
N ARG A 121 -9.94 2.64 -20.93
CA ARG A 121 -9.25 2.71 -19.63
C ARG A 121 -9.52 1.49 -18.76
N LEU A 122 -10.76 1.02 -18.73
CA LEU A 122 -11.17 -0.15 -17.97
C LEU A 122 -10.53 -1.43 -18.50
N ALA A 123 -10.52 -1.62 -19.82
CA ALA A 123 -9.83 -2.74 -20.45
C ALA A 123 -8.32 -2.71 -20.14
N THR A 124 -7.69 -1.54 -20.23
CA THR A 124 -6.27 -1.38 -19.87
C THR A 124 -6.01 -1.74 -18.40
N TRP A 125 -6.93 -1.39 -17.49
CA TRP A 125 -6.82 -1.74 -16.08
C TRP A 125 -7.13 -3.18 -15.79
N GLN A 126 -8.09 -3.79 -16.49
CA GLN A 126 -8.37 -5.21 -16.38
C GLN A 126 -7.16 -6.01 -16.82
N LEU A 127 -6.56 -5.67 -17.96
CA LEU A 127 -5.29 -6.27 -18.37
C LEU A 127 -4.19 -6.04 -17.34
N ALA A 128 -4.02 -4.84 -16.79
CA ALA A 128 -3.01 -4.60 -15.75
C ALA A 128 -3.30 -5.39 -14.46
N ALA A 129 -4.57 -5.54 -14.08
CA ALA A 129 -5.01 -6.30 -12.92
C ALA A 129 -4.90 -7.81 -13.15
N GLU A 130 -5.16 -8.28 -14.36
CA GLU A 130 -5.01 -9.66 -14.82
C GLU A 130 -3.54 -10.03 -14.91
N HIS A 131 -2.67 -9.23 -15.53
CA HIS A 131 -1.22 -9.45 -15.43
C HIS A 131 -0.73 -9.42 -13.97
N SER A 132 -1.36 -8.61 -13.10
CA SER A 132 -1.07 -8.62 -11.66
C SER A 132 -1.69 -9.78 -10.87
N ALA A 133 -2.64 -10.52 -11.46
CA ALA A 133 -3.40 -11.61 -10.83
C ALA A 133 -3.03 -13.00 -11.40
N VAL A 134 -2.64 -13.07 -12.67
CA VAL A 134 -2.14 -14.26 -13.36
C VAL A 134 -0.80 -14.70 -12.74
N ASP A 135 -0.03 -13.78 -12.15
CA ASP A 135 1.17 -14.10 -11.36
C ASP A 135 0.90 -14.35 -9.87
N ARG A 136 -0.35 -14.41 -9.40
CA ARG A 136 -0.62 -14.58 -7.97
C ARG A 136 -1.76 -15.57 -7.69
N PRO A 137 -1.47 -16.86 -7.45
CA PRO A 137 -2.47 -17.86 -7.12
C PRO A 137 -3.28 -17.43 -5.88
N ALA A 138 -4.57 -17.75 -5.84
CA ALA A 138 -5.48 -17.37 -4.77
C ALA A 138 -5.03 -17.84 -3.36
N GLY A 139 -4.13 -18.83 -3.31
CA GLY A 139 -3.45 -19.32 -2.10
C GLY A 139 -2.39 -18.38 -1.51
N ASP A 140 -2.00 -17.28 -2.17
CA ASP A 140 -0.92 -16.39 -1.72
C ASP A 140 -1.37 -15.29 -0.76
N ARG A 141 -2.67 -15.13 -0.48
CA ARG A 141 -3.12 -14.09 0.46
C ARG A 141 -2.52 -14.23 1.87
N PRO A 142 -2.38 -15.44 2.44
CA PRO A 142 -1.66 -15.64 3.70
C PRO A 142 -0.17 -15.31 3.56
N ALA A 143 0.49 -15.67 2.46
CA ALA A 143 1.89 -15.36 2.21
C ALA A 143 2.13 -13.84 2.13
N VAL A 144 1.33 -13.11 1.36
CA VAL A 144 1.39 -11.64 1.27
C VAL A 144 1.17 -10.98 2.63
N ARG A 145 0.25 -11.52 3.45
CA ARG A 145 0.02 -11.02 4.81
C ARG A 145 1.22 -11.29 5.72
N ARG A 146 1.84 -12.46 5.63
CA ARG A 146 3.06 -12.81 6.38
C ARG A 146 4.21 -11.87 6.02
N VAL A 147 4.48 -11.66 4.73
CA VAL A 147 5.52 -10.72 4.28
C VAL A 147 5.23 -9.29 4.78
N ALA A 148 3.97 -8.84 4.66
CA ALA A 148 3.58 -7.51 5.13
C ALA A 148 3.69 -7.34 6.66
N ALA A 149 3.45 -8.40 7.42
CA ALA A 149 3.62 -8.45 8.87
C ALA A 149 5.10 -8.50 9.26
N GLY A 150 5.91 -9.31 8.58
CA GLY A 150 7.36 -9.36 8.76
C GLY A 150 8.01 -8.00 8.54
N ALA A 151 7.67 -7.31 7.45
CA ALA A 151 8.15 -5.94 7.21
C ALA A 151 7.64 -4.93 8.26
N ALA A 152 6.45 -5.11 8.83
CA ALA A 152 5.97 -4.26 9.92
C ALA A 152 6.74 -4.50 11.22
N ALA A 153 7.03 -5.77 11.55
CA ALA A 153 7.86 -6.14 12.68
C ALA A 153 9.30 -5.63 12.52
N ALA A 154 9.87 -5.71 11.31
CA ALA A 154 11.18 -5.13 10.99
C ALA A 154 11.22 -3.62 11.22
N VAL A 155 10.18 -2.87 10.82
CA VAL A 155 10.09 -1.43 11.11
C VAL A 155 10.00 -1.18 12.62
N ALA A 156 9.20 -1.95 13.35
CA ALA A 156 9.10 -1.79 14.81
C ALA A 156 10.45 -2.07 15.51
N ALA A 157 11.16 -3.11 15.10
CA ALA A 157 12.50 -3.43 15.59
C ALA A 157 13.52 -2.34 15.26
N ALA A 158 13.46 -1.79 14.03
CA ALA A 158 14.31 -0.69 13.61
C ALA A 158 14.03 0.61 14.39
N VAL A 159 12.77 0.88 14.77
CA VAL A 159 12.41 1.99 15.65
C VAL A 159 13.02 1.81 17.04
N ALA A 160 12.99 0.59 17.59
CA ALA A 160 13.62 0.28 18.87
C ALA A 160 15.15 0.46 18.80
N ALA A 161 15.78 -0.04 17.73
CA ALA A 161 17.23 0.11 17.51
C ALA A 161 17.64 1.58 17.34
N ALA A 162 16.84 2.37 16.61
CA ALA A 162 17.06 3.81 16.45
C ALA A 162 17.02 4.55 17.79
N ARG A 163 16.01 4.29 18.63
CA ARG A 163 15.92 4.89 19.96
C ARG A 163 17.09 4.52 20.87
N ALA A 164 17.64 3.31 20.73
CA ALA A 164 18.76 2.84 21.55
C ALA A 164 20.11 3.40 21.08
N ARG A 165 20.32 3.50 19.76
CA ARG A 165 21.62 3.87 19.16
C ARG A 165 21.76 5.36 18.85
N ASP A 166 20.65 6.07 18.64
CA ASP A 166 20.59 7.50 18.33
C ASP A 166 19.31 8.14 18.95
N PRO A 167 19.28 8.27 20.29
CA PRO A 167 18.10 8.76 21.00
C PRO A 167 17.74 10.20 20.65
N ASP A 168 18.73 11.06 20.41
CA ASP A 168 18.51 12.48 20.13
C ASP A 168 17.79 12.68 18.80
N THR A 169 18.26 12.05 17.72
CA THR A 169 17.59 12.11 16.41
C THR A 169 16.19 11.48 16.47
N ALA A 170 16.05 10.35 17.18
CA ALA A 170 14.76 9.69 17.34
C ALA A 170 13.74 10.57 18.07
N GLN A 171 14.18 11.29 19.12
CA GLN A 171 13.34 12.23 19.86
C GLN A 171 12.98 13.46 19.01
N GLN A 172 13.95 14.04 18.29
CA GLN A 172 13.68 15.17 17.39
C GLN A 172 12.66 14.85 16.29
N LEU A 173 12.73 13.65 15.71
CA LEU A 173 11.71 13.19 14.75
C LEU A 173 10.34 13.05 15.40
N GLN A 174 10.28 12.49 16.61
CA GLN A 174 9.04 12.25 17.35
C GLN A 174 8.34 13.57 17.73
N ASP A 175 9.12 14.57 18.14
CA ASP A 175 8.63 15.91 18.50
C ASP A 175 8.37 16.78 17.26
N GLY A 176 8.86 16.35 16.09
CA GLY A 176 8.71 17.04 14.82
C GLY A 176 9.65 18.24 14.64
N SER A 177 10.67 18.38 15.49
CA SER A 177 11.75 19.37 15.32
C SER A 177 12.68 18.98 14.16
N LEU A 178 12.78 17.68 13.85
CA LEU A 178 13.43 17.18 12.65
C LEU A 178 12.38 16.64 11.65
N LYS A 179 12.52 17.04 10.39
CA LYS A 179 11.65 16.54 9.31
C LYS A 179 12.23 15.24 8.73
N PRO A 180 11.49 14.12 8.75
CA PRO A 180 11.99 12.86 8.22
C PRO A 180 12.19 12.92 6.69
N ALA A 181 13.37 12.52 6.24
CA ALA A 181 13.71 12.34 4.83
C ALA A 181 12.80 11.28 4.19
N GLY A 182 12.42 11.52 2.94
CA GLY A 182 11.55 10.62 2.19
C GLY A 182 10.12 10.49 2.73
N SER A 183 9.74 11.26 3.74
CA SER A 183 8.45 11.15 4.41
C SER A 183 7.67 12.46 4.40
N TYR A 184 6.34 12.37 4.40
CA TYR A 184 5.46 13.53 4.44
C TYR A 184 4.19 13.22 5.24
N ARG A 185 3.59 14.25 5.83
CA ARG A 185 2.33 14.13 6.57
C ARG A 185 1.15 14.15 5.59
N GLN A 186 0.31 13.12 5.60
CA GLN A 186 -0.87 13.00 4.73
C GLN A 186 -2.15 12.92 5.57
N ARG A 187 -3.17 13.69 5.15
CA ARG A 187 -4.52 13.57 5.71
C ARG A 187 -5.19 12.32 5.13
N HIS A 188 -5.52 11.37 6.00
CA HIS A 188 -6.31 10.19 5.68
C HIS A 188 -7.75 10.37 6.16
N PHE A 189 -8.69 9.81 5.42
CA PHE A 189 -10.10 9.76 5.81
C PHE A 189 -10.44 8.33 6.22
N THR A 190 -10.72 8.13 7.51
CA THR A 190 -11.23 6.87 8.05
C THR A 190 -12.73 7.00 8.32
N LYS A 191 -13.41 5.88 8.64
CA LYS A 191 -14.82 5.90 9.06
C LYS A 191 -15.04 6.82 10.28
N SER A 192 -14.03 6.97 11.13
CA SER A 192 -14.01 7.84 12.32
C SER A 192 -13.65 9.30 12.04
N GLY A 193 -13.45 9.69 10.77
CA GLY A 193 -13.15 11.08 10.39
C GLY A 193 -11.73 11.26 9.83
N PRO A 194 -11.29 12.52 9.67
CA PRO A 194 -9.95 12.82 9.16
C PRO A 194 -8.88 12.56 10.22
N CYS A 195 -7.90 11.71 9.91
CA CYS A 195 -6.71 11.51 10.73
C CYS A 195 -5.44 11.89 9.96
N TRP A 196 -4.42 12.34 10.67
CA TRP A 196 -3.11 12.58 10.07
C TRP A 196 -2.26 11.33 10.21
N ARG A 197 -1.63 10.92 9.12
CA ARG A 197 -0.65 9.82 9.11
C ARG A 197 0.63 10.27 8.44
N TRP A 198 1.74 9.65 8.82
CA TRP A 198 3.03 9.85 8.16
C TRP A 198 3.17 8.87 7.02
N CYS A 199 3.50 9.36 5.83
CA CYS A 199 3.66 8.55 4.64
C CYS A 199 5.13 8.55 4.23
N MET A 200 5.73 7.37 4.22
CA MET A 200 7.01 7.13 3.56
C MET A 200 6.77 7.08 2.04
N GLN A 201 7.65 7.71 1.26
CA GLN A 201 7.61 7.76 -0.20
C GLN A 201 8.96 7.37 -0.79
N LEU A 202 8.96 6.32 -1.60
CA LEU A 202 10.11 5.87 -2.38
C LEU A 202 9.90 6.23 -3.85
N ARG A 203 10.99 6.60 -4.53
CA ARG A 203 11.02 6.81 -5.98
C ARG A 203 12.14 5.98 -6.58
N VAL A 204 11.78 5.12 -7.51
CA VAL A 204 12.71 4.30 -8.31
C VAL A 204 12.41 4.61 -9.77
N GLY A 205 13.27 5.41 -10.40
CA GLY A 205 12.99 6.01 -11.72
C GLY A 205 11.71 6.84 -11.71
N ALA A 206 10.79 6.57 -12.63
CA ALA A 206 9.48 7.22 -12.70
C ALA A 206 8.42 6.62 -11.75
N VAL A 207 8.72 5.49 -11.09
CA VAL A 207 7.75 4.77 -10.25
C VAL A 207 7.82 5.27 -8.82
N ARG A 208 6.65 5.50 -8.23
CA ARG A 208 6.49 5.90 -6.84
C ARG A 208 5.83 4.79 -6.04
N ALA A 209 6.37 4.49 -4.85
CA ALA A 209 5.70 3.69 -3.84
C ALA A 209 5.53 4.51 -2.56
N SER A 210 4.44 4.27 -1.84
CA SER A 210 4.19 4.95 -0.57
C SER A 210 3.47 4.04 0.41
N ARG A 211 3.79 4.17 1.70
CA ARG A 211 3.13 3.45 2.80
C ARG A 211 2.93 4.39 3.99
N SER A 212 1.80 4.27 4.66
CA SER A 212 1.43 5.11 5.80
C SER A 212 1.74 4.42 7.14
N TYR A 213 2.23 5.21 8.09
CA TYR A 213 2.67 4.84 9.43
C TYR A 213 1.97 5.73 10.47
N GLY A 214 2.05 5.33 11.75
CA GLY A 214 1.47 6.07 12.86
C GLY A 214 2.32 7.25 13.29
N SER A 215 3.64 7.10 13.25
CA SER A 215 4.60 8.10 13.72
C SER A 215 5.59 8.56 12.63
N PRO A 216 6.21 9.74 12.77
CA PRO A 216 7.28 10.18 11.87
C PRO A 216 8.51 9.26 11.95
N LEU A 217 8.82 8.77 13.15
CA LEU A 217 9.95 7.86 13.39
C LEU A 217 9.75 6.51 12.68
N GLU A 218 8.55 5.93 12.73
CA GLU A 218 8.22 4.71 11.96
C GLU A 218 8.38 4.93 10.45
N ALA A 219 7.91 6.07 9.94
CA ALA A 219 8.03 6.39 8.51
C ALA A 219 9.49 6.59 8.08
N ALA A 220 10.31 7.23 8.93
CA ALA A 220 11.75 7.42 8.73
C ALA A 220 12.50 6.08 8.70
N CYS A 221 12.34 5.24 9.73
CA CYS A 221 12.96 3.92 9.78
C CYS A 221 12.53 3.03 8.60
N ALA A 222 11.25 3.09 8.23
CA ALA A 222 10.78 2.36 7.05
C ALA A 222 11.45 2.86 5.76
N TYR A 223 11.59 4.18 5.60
CA TYR A 223 12.26 4.78 4.44
C TYR A 223 13.70 4.29 4.33
N ASP A 224 14.44 4.34 5.44
CA ASP A 224 15.84 3.92 5.48
C ASP A 224 16.01 2.43 5.19
N LEU A 225 15.17 1.56 5.78
CA LEU A 225 15.16 0.12 5.47
C LEU A 225 14.90 -0.15 3.98
N ALA A 226 13.98 0.59 3.37
CA ALA A 226 13.68 0.41 1.95
C ALA A 226 14.80 0.93 1.04
N GLN A 227 15.47 2.01 1.43
CA GLN A 227 16.65 2.52 0.74
C GLN A 227 17.82 1.53 0.84
N LEU A 228 18.05 0.93 2.02
CA LEU A 228 19.02 -0.13 2.22
C LEU A 228 18.71 -1.36 1.37
N ALA A 229 17.44 -1.79 1.33
CA ALA A 229 17.01 -2.93 0.53
C ALA A 229 17.25 -2.70 -0.97
N LEU A 230 16.97 -1.50 -1.47
CA LEU A 230 17.09 -1.16 -2.89
C LEU A 230 18.54 -0.91 -3.34
N TYR A 231 19.33 -0.22 -2.53
CA TYR A 231 20.61 0.34 -2.95
C TYR A 231 21.82 -0.18 -2.16
N GLY A 232 21.60 -0.91 -1.07
CA GLY A 232 22.66 -1.34 -0.16
C GLY A 232 23.24 -0.20 0.68
N PRO A 233 24.16 -0.52 1.62
CA PRO A 233 24.70 0.47 2.56
C PRO A 233 25.64 1.48 1.90
N ALA A 234 26.37 1.10 0.85
CA ALA A 234 27.39 1.95 0.22
C ALA A 234 26.80 3.12 -0.60
N VAL A 235 25.69 2.89 -1.31
CA VAL A 235 25.10 3.87 -2.24
C VAL A 235 24.18 4.87 -1.52
N ALA A 236 23.72 4.52 -0.33
CA ALA A 236 22.71 5.29 0.39
C ALA A 236 23.28 6.14 1.55
N ALA A 237 24.61 6.19 1.70
CA ALA A 237 25.27 7.13 2.60
C ALA A 237 24.84 8.58 2.30
N GLY A 238 24.27 9.26 3.31
CA GLY A 238 23.76 10.63 3.20
C GLY A 238 22.30 10.78 2.76
N ARG A 239 21.56 9.68 2.57
CA ARG A 239 20.11 9.70 2.24
C ARG A 239 19.23 9.12 3.34
N PHE A 240 19.83 8.64 4.42
CA PHE A 240 19.13 8.04 5.55
C PHE A 240 18.82 9.07 6.64
N ASN A 241 17.77 8.80 7.42
CA ASN A 241 17.48 9.49 8.65
C ASN A 241 18.42 9.03 9.79
N PHE A 242 18.80 7.75 9.80
CA PHE A 242 19.76 7.17 10.74
C PHE A 242 20.94 6.51 10.03
N ALA A 243 22.07 6.38 10.72
CA ALA A 243 23.23 5.68 10.18
C ALA A 243 22.91 4.21 9.88
N ALA A 244 23.51 3.63 8.82
CA ALA A 244 23.19 2.28 8.35
C ALA A 244 23.39 1.19 9.43
N TYR A 245 24.35 1.37 10.35
CA TYR A 245 24.60 0.44 11.46
C TYR A 245 23.44 0.36 12.48
N VAL A 246 22.48 1.29 12.43
CA VAL A 246 21.25 1.22 13.24
C VAL A 246 20.37 0.06 12.78
N TYR A 247 20.47 -0.35 11.52
CA TYR A 247 19.62 -1.38 10.94
C TYR A 247 20.34 -2.73 10.89
N GLU A 248 19.61 -3.79 11.19
CA GLU A 248 20.09 -5.16 11.07
C GLU A 248 19.73 -5.75 9.71
N GLN A 249 20.56 -6.66 9.21
CA GLN A 249 20.35 -7.27 7.89
C GLN A 249 18.97 -7.95 7.79
N GLN A 250 18.52 -8.63 8.85
CA GLN A 250 17.19 -9.26 8.90
C GLN A 250 16.05 -8.26 8.66
N GLN A 251 16.19 -7.02 9.14
CA GLN A 251 15.19 -5.97 8.95
C GLN A 251 15.18 -5.49 7.49
N VAL A 252 16.36 -5.40 6.89
CA VAL A 252 16.55 -5.04 5.47
C VAL A 252 15.95 -6.11 4.56
N ASP A 253 16.20 -7.40 4.86
CA ASP A 253 15.69 -8.53 4.08
C ASP A 253 14.17 -8.62 4.11
N ALA A 254 13.54 -8.42 5.27
CA ALA A 254 12.09 -8.39 5.40
C ALA A 254 11.46 -7.24 4.58
N MET A 255 12.13 -6.08 4.53
CA MET A 255 11.68 -4.97 3.68
C MET A 255 11.91 -5.26 2.19
N ALA A 256 13.05 -5.86 1.84
CA ALA A 256 13.38 -6.32 0.49
C ALA A 256 12.33 -7.28 -0.06
N GLU A 257 11.92 -8.28 0.72
CA GLU A 257 10.90 -9.25 0.34
C GLU A 257 9.55 -8.56 0.07
N LEU A 258 9.15 -7.63 0.94
CA LEU A 258 7.94 -6.84 0.73
C LEU A 258 8.01 -6.02 -0.56
N LEU A 259 9.14 -5.33 -0.81
CA LEU A 259 9.32 -4.50 -2.00
C LEU A 259 9.27 -5.36 -3.26
N TRP A 260 9.95 -6.50 -3.27
CA TRP A 260 9.93 -7.46 -4.38
C TRP A 260 8.50 -7.95 -4.65
N GLN A 261 7.77 -8.37 -3.62
CA GLN A 261 6.40 -8.87 -3.77
C GLN A 261 5.42 -7.78 -4.29
N LYS A 262 5.65 -6.52 -3.95
CA LYS A 262 4.84 -5.38 -4.42
C LYS A 262 5.28 -4.88 -5.79
N ARG A 263 6.56 -5.00 -6.12
CA ARG A 263 7.21 -4.46 -7.31
C ARG A 263 8.30 -5.43 -7.80
N PRO A 264 7.94 -6.53 -8.49
CA PRO A 264 8.92 -7.52 -8.93
C PRO A 264 9.96 -6.97 -9.92
N SER A 265 9.63 -5.87 -10.62
CA SER A 265 10.55 -5.20 -11.54
C SER A 265 11.60 -4.32 -10.86
N TRP A 266 11.56 -4.18 -9.53
CA TRP A 266 12.57 -3.44 -8.80
C TRP A 266 13.77 -4.35 -8.54
N GLN A 267 14.95 -3.91 -8.97
CA GLN A 267 16.20 -4.58 -8.62
C GLN A 267 16.48 -4.28 -7.14
N VAL A 268 16.39 -5.31 -6.30
CA VAL A 268 16.65 -5.20 -4.87
C VAL A 268 18.08 -5.66 -4.62
N ALA A 269 18.94 -4.79 -4.08
CA ALA A 269 20.37 -5.06 -3.89
C ALA A 269 20.64 -6.35 -3.10
N ALA A 270 19.80 -6.67 -2.10
CA ALA A 270 19.88 -7.91 -1.34
C ALA A 270 19.80 -9.18 -2.24
N GLN A 271 19.07 -9.12 -3.35
CA GLN A 271 18.97 -10.24 -4.30
C GLN A 271 20.15 -10.32 -5.28
N GLN A 272 20.88 -9.22 -5.47
CA GLN A 272 22.07 -9.18 -6.35
C GLN A 272 23.33 -9.63 -5.61
N ALA A 273 23.42 -9.38 -4.31
CA ALA A 273 24.53 -9.84 -3.47
C ALA A 273 24.51 -11.37 -3.26
N GLU A 274 23.33 -11.99 -3.29
CA GLU A 274 23.16 -13.43 -3.12
C GLU A 274 22.81 -14.14 -4.45
N GLY A 275 23.80 -14.30 -5.33
CA GLY A 275 23.78 -15.31 -6.39
C GLY A 275 23.71 -16.77 -5.90
N GLY A 276 23.21 -17.00 -4.67
CA GLY A 276 23.02 -18.29 -4.03
C GLY A 276 21.64 -18.88 -4.37
N LEU A 277 21.63 -20.20 -4.56
CA LEU A 277 20.48 -20.99 -4.99
C LEU A 277 19.26 -20.78 -4.06
N PRO A 278 18.02 -20.83 -4.59
CA PRO A 278 16.79 -20.69 -3.80
C PRO A 278 16.66 -21.65 -2.60
N ALA A 279 17.39 -22.77 -2.61
CA ALA A 279 17.47 -23.70 -1.50
C ALA A 279 18.09 -23.09 -0.22
N GLU A 280 19.06 -22.18 -0.36
CA GLU A 280 19.74 -21.57 0.78
C GLU A 280 18.83 -20.56 1.51
N ARG A 281 17.97 -19.87 0.75
CA ARG A 281 16.95 -18.98 1.33
C ARG A 281 15.89 -19.76 2.11
N ALA A 282 15.41 -20.87 1.55
CA ALA A 282 14.47 -21.76 2.24
C ALA A 282 15.06 -22.32 3.53
N ALA A 283 16.35 -22.68 3.53
CA ALA A 283 17.05 -23.15 4.72
C ALA A 283 17.15 -22.06 5.81
N ARG A 284 17.52 -20.82 5.44
CA ARG A 284 17.58 -19.70 6.41
C ARG A 284 16.20 -19.35 6.96
N GLN A 285 15.16 -19.38 6.14
CA GLN A 285 13.79 -19.14 6.58
C GLN A 285 13.30 -20.23 7.55
N ALA A 286 13.60 -21.50 7.28
CA ALA A 286 13.29 -22.60 8.19
C ALA A 286 14.00 -22.48 9.54
N VAL A 287 15.27 -22.03 9.56
CA VAL A 287 16.00 -21.76 10.80
C VAL A 287 15.39 -20.60 11.59
N GLN A 288 14.90 -19.56 10.92
CA GLN A 288 14.22 -18.45 11.58
C GLN A 288 12.85 -18.84 12.14
N GLU A 289 12.07 -19.66 11.42
CA GLU A 289 10.80 -20.20 11.91
C GLU A 289 11.02 -21.10 13.13
N ALA A 290 12.08 -21.91 13.14
CA ALA A 290 12.48 -22.71 14.29
C ALA A 290 12.86 -21.84 15.51
N ALA A 291 13.64 -20.77 15.30
CA ALA A 291 14.04 -19.86 16.38
C ALA A 291 12.85 -19.07 16.97
N ALA A 292 11.91 -18.63 16.13
CA ALA A 292 10.68 -17.97 16.57
C ALA A 292 9.73 -18.95 17.30
N GLY A 293 9.66 -20.20 16.84
CA GLY A 293 8.89 -21.27 17.48
C GLY A 293 9.43 -21.64 18.87
N SER A 294 10.76 -21.76 19.02
CA SER A 294 11.40 -22.09 20.31
C SER A 294 11.29 -20.99 21.36
N SER A 295 11.18 -19.72 20.94
CA SER A 295 11.01 -18.57 21.85
C SER A 295 9.60 -18.53 22.47
N SER A 296 8.59 -19.10 21.78
CA SER A 296 7.23 -19.21 22.30
C SER A 296 7.07 -20.34 23.32
N SER A 297 7.95 -21.35 23.28
CA SER A 297 7.89 -22.51 24.18
C SER A 297 8.47 -22.21 25.56
N SER A 298 9.32 -21.18 25.72
CA SER A 298 9.94 -20.84 27.02
C SER A 298 9.11 -19.83 27.84
N ALA A 299 8.29 -19.02 27.18
CA ALA A 299 7.43 -18.03 27.84
C ALA A 299 6.17 -18.65 28.48
N ALA A 300 5.77 -19.86 28.06
CA ALA A 300 4.56 -20.53 28.56
C ALA A 300 4.73 -21.25 29.91
N TRP A 301 5.96 -21.42 30.43
CA TRP A 301 6.19 -22.18 31.67
C TRP A 301 6.48 -21.31 32.91
N ARG A 302 6.55 -19.98 32.79
CA ARG A 302 6.89 -19.08 33.92
C ARG A 302 5.74 -18.28 34.50
N THR A 303 4.48 -18.56 34.14
CA THR A 303 3.34 -17.75 34.58
C THR A 303 2.21 -18.56 35.22
N SER A 304 2.54 -19.50 36.10
CA SER A 304 1.53 -20.15 36.94
C SER A 304 2.11 -20.73 38.22
N CYS A 305 2.68 -19.88 39.09
CA CYS A 305 2.90 -20.17 40.51
C CYS A 305 2.99 -18.85 41.27
N GLY A 306 1.86 -18.32 41.73
CA GLY A 306 1.85 -17.18 42.66
C GLY A 306 0.48 -16.51 42.75
N GLY A 307 -0.26 -16.75 43.83
CA GLY A 307 -1.39 -15.93 44.22
C GLY A 307 -2.61 -16.70 44.69
N ALA A 308 -2.67 -16.96 45.99
CA ALA A 308 -3.80 -17.57 46.70
C ALA A 308 -5.04 -16.65 46.75
N ALA A 309 -6.24 -17.22 46.63
CA ALA A 309 -7.23 -17.28 47.71
C ALA A 309 -8.59 -17.78 47.20
N GLY A 310 -9.05 -18.91 47.76
CA GLY A 310 -10.47 -19.21 47.99
C GLY A 310 -11.30 -19.71 46.81
N SER A 311 -11.51 -21.03 46.75
CA SER A 311 -12.86 -21.63 46.62
C SER A 311 -12.71 -23.14 46.42
N SER A 312 -13.48 -23.91 47.18
CA SER A 312 -13.46 -25.37 47.21
C SER A 312 -14.00 -25.97 45.92
N CYS A 313 -13.41 -27.04 45.40
CA CYS A 313 -14.10 -28.10 44.63
C CYS A 313 -13.26 -29.39 44.61
N ARG A 314 -14.01 -30.50 44.54
CA ARG A 314 -13.67 -31.87 44.91
C ARG A 314 -12.70 -32.62 43.96
N GLN A 315 -12.17 -33.69 44.53
CA GLN A 315 -11.32 -34.76 43.98
C GLN A 315 -11.77 -35.39 42.64
N GLY A 316 -10.77 -35.84 41.87
CA GLY A 316 -10.87 -36.88 40.82
C GLY A 316 -9.54 -37.08 40.05
N PRO A 317 -8.90 -38.28 40.04
CA PRO A 317 -7.60 -38.50 39.41
C PRO A 317 -7.76 -39.08 37.99
N VAL A 318 -7.55 -38.27 36.95
CA VAL A 318 -7.52 -38.76 35.55
C VAL A 318 -6.34 -38.19 34.72
N CYS A 319 -5.48 -37.34 35.28
CA CYS A 319 -4.48 -36.64 34.45
C CYS A 319 -3.15 -37.38 34.18
N CYS A 320 -2.87 -38.53 34.81
CA CYS A 320 -1.53 -39.14 34.72
C CYS A 320 -1.27 -40.08 33.53
N THR A 321 -2.24 -40.35 32.65
CA THR A 321 -2.04 -41.24 31.48
C THR A 321 -1.79 -40.49 30.17
N TYR A 322 -2.19 -39.22 30.07
CA TYR A 322 -2.01 -38.44 28.83
C TYR A 322 -0.55 -37.98 28.63
N GLU A 323 0.16 -37.67 29.72
CA GLU A 323 1.55 -37.18 29.69
C GLU A 323 2.56 -38.26 29.26
N ARG A 324 2.31 -39.55 29.57
CA ARG A 324 3.20 -40.64 29.11
C ARG A 324 3.09 -40.92 27.62
N HIS A 325 1.90 -40.75 27.02
CA HIS A 325 1.71 -40.98 25.59
C HIS A 325 2.29 -39.85 24.73
N GLN A 326 2.23 -38.59 25.19
CA GLN A 326 2.85 -37.47 24.47
C GLN A 326 4.40 -37.49 24.51
N MET A 327 4.99 -37.88 25.65
CA MET A 327 6.45 -38.00 25.77
C MET A 327 7.00 -39.15 24.91
N ALA A 328 6.26 -40.26 24.79
CA ALA A 328 6.64 -41.38 23.94
C ALA A 328 6.53 -41.03 22.44
N ALA A 329 5.54 -40.24 22.04
CA ALA A 329 5.38 -39.77 20.66
C ALA A 329 6.51 -38.82 20.23
N MET A 330 6.90 -37.86 21.07
CA MET A 330 8.02 -36.97 20.78
C MET A 330 9.37 -37.69 20.72
N ALA A 331 9.60 -38.68 21.60
CA ALA A 331 10.83 -39.49 21.55
C ALA A 331 10.94 -40.30 20.25
N HIS A 332 9.81 -40.78 19.72
CA HIS A 332 9.77 -41.50 18.45
C HIS A 332 10.08 -40.59 17.25
N GLU A 333 9.54 -39.37 17.22
CA GLU A 333 9.81 -38.39 16.15
C GLU A 333 11.28 -37.90 16.15
N CYS A 334 11.87 -37.66 17.32
CA CYS A 334 13.30 -37.33 17.43
C CYS A 334 14.21 -38.45 16.90
N THR A 335 13.82 -39.71 17.13
CA THR A 335 14.60 -40.87 16.67
C THR A 335 14.50 -41.06 15.14
N LEU A 336 13.34 -40.76 14.54
CA LEU A 336 13.15 -40.79 13.09
C LEU A 336 13.95 -39.68 12.38
N LEU A 337 14.01 -38.48 12.98
CA LEU A 337 14.81 -37.37 12.46
C LEU A 337 16.32 -37.67 12.52
N GLN A 338 16.82 -38.27 13.61
CA GLN A 338 18.23 -38.68 13.70
C GLN A 338 18.61 -39.76 12.68
N ARG A 339 17.72 -40.71 12.37
CA ARG A 339 17.95 -41.71 11.33
C ARG A 339 17.94 -41.12 9.92
N ALA A 340 17.05 -40.18 9.64
CA ALA A 340 16.99 -39.51 8.34
C ALA A 340 18.24 -38.65 8.05
N VAL A 341 18.88 -38.11 9.08
CA VAL A 341 20.15 -37.37 8.97
C VAL A 341 21.33 -38.30 8.69
N HIS A 342 21.38 -39.47 9.31
CA HIS A 342 22.47 -40.44 9.09
C HIS A 342 22.40 -41.18 7.75
N GLN A 343 21.23 -41.24 7.10
CA GLN A 343 21.09 -41.86 5.77
C GLN A 343 21.40 -40.90 4.60
N ARG A 344 21.74 -39.64 4.89
CA ARG A 344 22.07 -38.61 3.88
C ARG A 344 23.54 -38.20 3.88
N ILE A 345 24.37 -38.85 4.69
CA ILE A 345 25.84 -38.77 4.68
C ILE A 345 26.34 -40.10 4.11
#